data_AF-A0A4Q7P460-F1
#
_entry.id   AF-A0A4Q7P460-F1
#
_cell.length_a   1.000
_cell.length_b   1.000
_cell.length_c   1.000
_cell.angle_alpha   90.00
_cell.angle_beta   90.00
_cell.angle_gamma   90.00
#
_symmetry.space_group_name_H-M   'P 1'
#
loop_
_entity.id
_entity.type
_entity.pdbx_description
1 polymer ?
#
loop_
_entity_poly.entity_id
_entity_poly.type
_entity_poly.pdbx_seq_one_letter_code
_entity_poly.pdbx_strand_id
1 'polypeptide(L)'
;MLCKKQLYIYLPSSIQKIHEAAGDKVKALFAAYPFEIYGDPFIKRALRRFEVKYSSLAFQECYDAASDAYLYSIHRCAWRGYDFVEFYIRKMIPISIRWALVICDEGKNICQANGLSRICLDDPDQERKW
;
A
#
# COMPACT_ATOMS: atom_id res chain seq x y z
N MET A 1 12.71 8.64 5.89
CA MET A 1 11.83 8.33 4.74
C MET A 1 10.37 8.68 5.04
N LEU A 2 9.76 9.50 4.19
CA LEU A 2 8.34 9.90 4.32
C LEU A 2 7.38 8.71 4.11
N CYS A 3 7.66 7.82 3.15
CA CYS A 3 6.81 6.66 2.83
C CYS A 3 6.62 5.71 4.03
N LYS A 4 7.70 5.37 4.74
CA LYS A 4 7.63 4.54 5.97
C LYS A 4 6.75 5.18 7.04
N LYS A 5 6.90 6.50 7.26
CA LYS A 5 6.06 7.23 8.23
C LYS A 5 4.59 7.23 7.81
N GLN A 6 4.30 7.34 6.51
CA GLN A 6 2.93 7.28 6.02
C GLN A 6 2.30 5.91 6.25
N LEU A 7 2.97 4.83 5.80
CA LEU A 7 2.46 3.46 5.89
C LEU A 7 2.40 2.92 7.32
N TYR A 8 3.49 3.01 8.07
CA TYR A 8 3.59 2.27 9.34
C TYR A 8 3.22 3.09 10.57
N ILE A 9 3.03 4.40 10.44
CA ILE A 9 2.69 5.28 11.57
C ILE A 9 1.36 5.99 11.32
N TYR A 10 1.30 6.81 10.26
CA TYR A 10 0.16 7.70 10.04
C TYR A 10 -1.13 6.94 9.72
N LEU A 11 -1.08 5.99 8.78
CA LEU A 11 -2.24 5.21 8.35
C LEU A 11 -2.86 4.43 9.53
N PRO A 12 -2.11 3.55 10.24
CA PRO A 12 -2.63 2.83 11.41
C PRO A 12 -3.17 3.75 12.49
N SER A 13 -2.42 4.79 12.86
CA SER A 13 -2.85 5.74 13.90
C SER A 13 -4.15 6.46 13.52
N SER A 14 -4.32 6.79 12.24
CA SER A 14 -5.55 7.45 11.75
C SER A 14 -6.73 6.50 11.76
N ILE A 15 -6.53 5.25 11.32
CA ILE A 15 -7.55 4.20 11.34
C ILE A 15 -8.06 4.01 12.77
N GLN A 16 -7.15 3.80 13.73
CA GLN A 16 -7.51 3.58 15.13
C GLN A 16 -8.32 4.75 15.71
N LYS A 17 -7.80 5.98 15.61
CA LYS A 17 -8.45 7.17 16.16
C LYS A 17 -9.84 7.40 15.57
N ILE A 18 -9.99 7.18 14.26
CA ILE A 18 -11.28 7.33 13.60
C ILE A 18 -12.24 6.22 14.00
N HIS A 19 -11.75 4.98 14.14
CA HIS A 19 -12.58 3.87 14.57
C HIS A 19 -13.18 4.12 15.96
N GLU A 20 -12.37 4.61 16.90
CA GLU A 20 -12.80 4.98 18.24
C GLU A 20 -13.85 6.12 18.22
N ALA A 21 -13.69 7.09 17.32
CA ALA A 21 -14.54 8.28 17.29
C ALA A 21 -15.81 8.15 16.41
N ALA A 22 -15.82 7.26 15.42
CA ALA A 22 -16.89 7.18 14.40
C ALA A 22 -17.18 5.73 13.94
N GLY A 23 -17.00 4.75 14.83
CA GLY A 23 -17.11 3.32 14.51
C GLY A 23 -18.40 2.91 13.79
N ASP A 24 -19.56 3.48 14.14
CA ASP A 24 -20.82 3.11 13.49
C ASP A 24 -20.91 3.58 12.03
N LYS A 25 -20.39 4.78 11.73
CA LYS A 25 -20.28 5.28 10.35
C LYS A 25 -19.30 4.44 9.53
N VAL A 26 -18.21 4.01 10.16
CA VAL A 26 -17.23 3.11 9.55
C VAL A 26 -17.88 1.77 9.21
N LYS A 27 -18.64 1.17 10.12
CA LYS A 27 -19.38 -0.09 9.88
C LYS A 27 -20.36 0.05 8.71
N ALA A 28 -21.10 1.15 8.65
CA ALA A 28 -22.03 1.42 7.55
C ALA A 28 -21.30 1.49 6.20
N LEU A 29 -20.15 2.16 6.13
CA LEU A 29 -19.34 2.20 4.91
C LEU A 29 -18.71 0.85 4.55
N PHE A 30 -18.28 0.04 5.52
CA PHE A 30 -17.81 -1.32 5.23
C PHE A 30 -18.90 -2.19 4.60
N ALA A 31 -20.14 -2.08 5.09
CA ALA A 31 -21.27 -2.81 4.52
C ALA A 31 -21.59 -2.35 3.09
N ALA A 32 -21.50 -1.03 2.81
CA ALA A 32 -21.76 -0.47 1.48
C ALA A 32 -20.62 -0.71 0.49
N TYR A 33 -19.37 -0.74 0.96
CA TYR A 33 -18.16 -0.85 0.16
C TYR A 33 -17.28 -2.02 0.62
N PRO A 34 -17.75 -3.28 0.54
CA PRO A 34 -17.02 -4.44 1.02
C PRO A 34 -15.69 -4.64 0.29
N PHE A 35 -14.69 -5.17 1.00
CA PHE A 35 -13.32 -5.30 0.52
C PHE A 35 -13.21 -6.19 -0.72
N GLU A 36 -13.98 -7.27 -0.77
CA GLU A 36 -13.96 -8.27 -1.83
C GLU A 36 -14.43 -7.68 -3.18
N ILE A 37 -15.19 -6.58 -3.13
CA ILE A 37 -15.73 -5.91 -4.32
C ILE A 37 -14.90 -4.65 -4.65
N TYR A 38 -14.60 -3.83 -3.63
CA TYR A 38 -14.03 -2.49 -3.82
C TYR A 38 -12.54 -2.38 -3.47
N GLY A 39 -11.97 -3.36 -2.78
CA GLY A 39 -10.56 -3.44 -2.43
C GLY A 39 -9.80 -4.44 -3.30
N ASP A 40 -9.94 -5.73 -2.99
CA ASP A 40 -9.11 -6.81 -3.54
C ASP A 40 -8.99 -6.82 -5.08
N PRO A 41 -10.09 -6.71 -5.86
CA PRO A 41 -9.99 -6.70 -7.33
C PRO A 41 -9.17 -5.51 -7.86
N PHE A 42 -9.24 -4.36 -7.18
CA PHE A 42 -8.51 -3.15 -7.54
C PHE A 42 -7.04 -3.23 -7.14
N ILE A 43 -6.75 -3.79 -5.96
CA ILE A 43 -5.38 -4.06 -5.50
C ILE A 43 -4.69 -4.99 -6.49
N LYS A 44 -5.29 -6.14 -6.82
CA LYS A 44 -4.74 -7.11 -7.80
C LYS A 44 -4.54 -6.49 -9.18
N ARG A 45 -5.41 -5.58 -9.61
CA ARG A 45 -5.25 -4.86 -10.88
C ARG A 45 -4.12 -3.83 -10.81
N ALA A 46 -4.01 -3.10 -9.70
CA ALA A 46 -2.96 -2.12 -9.49
C ALA A 46 -1.58 -2.80 -9.41
N LEU A 47 -1.44 -3.89 -8.66
CA LEU A 47 -0.20 -4.67 -8.56
C LEU A 47 0.29 -5.15 -9.93
N ARG A 48 -0.62 -5.66 -10.77
CA ARG A 48 -0.31 -6.02 -12.16
C ARG A 48 0.17 -4.82 -12.97
N ARG A 49 -0.45 -3.65 -12.82
CA ARG A 49 -0.04 -2.41 -13.50
C ARG A 49 1.33 -1.89 -13.04
N PHE A 50 1.70 -2.13 -11.79
CA PHE A 50 3.03 -1.84 -11.24
C PHE A 50 4.04 -2.97 -11.48
N GLU A 51 3.68 -4.00 -12.26
CA GLU A 51 4.52 -5.15 -12.60
C GLU A 51 5.04 -5.92 -11.36
N VAL A 52 4.31 -5.85 -10.24
CA VAL A 52 4.62 -6.58 -9.01
C VAL A 52 4.19 -8.04 -9.18
N LYS A 53 5.17 -8.92 -9.39
CA LYS A 53 4.94 -10.35 -9.59
C LYS A 53 4.53 -11.02 -8.28
N TYR A 54 3.57 -11.95 -8.35
CA TYR A 54 3.11 -12.72 -7.18
C TYR A 54 4.24 -13.43 -6.42
N SER A 55 5.24 -13.94 -7.15
CA SER A 55 6.42 -14.61 -6.57
C SER A 55 7.48 -13.66 -6.00
N SER A 56 7.30 -12.33 -6.10
CA SER A 56 8.27 -11.37 -5.59
C SER A 56 8.06 -11.11 -4.10
N LEU A 57 9.15 -10.89 -3.36
CA LEU A 57 9.10 -10.48 -1.96
C LEU A 57 8.29 -9.18 -1.76
N ALA A 58 8.32 -8.29 -2.75
CA ALA A 58 7.58 -7.02 -2.72
C ALA A 58 6.06 -7.21 -2.85
N PHE A 59 5.57 -8.36 -3.33
CA PHE A 59 4.14 -8.57 -3.54
C PHE A 59 3.35 -8.47 -2.25
N GLN A 60 3.77 -9.19 -1.21
CA GLN A 60 3.07 -9.21 0.07
C GLN A 60 3.06 -7.81 0.71
N GLU A 61 4.22 -7.16 0.77
CA GLU A 61 4.35 -5.78 1.29
C GLU A 61 3.45 -4.78 0.55
N CYS A 62 3.39 -4.87 -0.79
CA CYS A 62 2.54 -4.00 -1.59
C CYS A 62 1.06 -4.32 -1.41
N TYR A 63 0.68 -5.59 -1.28
CA TYR A 63 -0.70 -6.01 -1.05
C TYR A 63 -1.20 -5.56 0.32
N ASP A 64 -0.38 -5.71 1.36
CA ASP A 64 -0.72 -5.29 2.73
C ASP A 64 -0.84 -3.77 2.81
N ALA A 65 0.12 -3.03 2.25
CA ALA A 65 0.05 -1.57 2.16
C ALA A 65 -1.19 -1.08 1.39
N ALA A 66 -1.63 -1.81 0.37
CA ALA A 66 -2.83 -1.50 -0.40
C ALA A 66 -4.12 -1.81 0.39
N SER A 67 -4.10 -2.88 1.18
CA SER A 67 -5.21 -3.27 2.06
C SER A 67 -5.39 -2.25 3.19
N ASP A 68 -4.30 -1.79 3.81
CA ASP A 68 -4.32 -0.70 4.78
C ASP A 68 -4.83 0.61 4.17
N ALA A 69 -4.48 0.88 2.91
CA ALA A 69 -4.99 2.05 2.20
C ALA A 69 -6.49 1.98 1.93
N TYR A 70 -7.04 0.79 1.65
CA TYR A 70 -8.49 0.58 1.60
C TYR A 70 -9.13 0.83 2.97
N LEU A 71 -8.60 0.25 4.04
CA LEU A 71 -9.11 0.46 5.40
C LEU A 71 -9.11 1.94 5.78
N TYR A 72 -7.99 2.62 5.56
CA TYR A 72 -7.89 4.06 5.79
C TYR A 72 -8.87 4.87 4.95
N SER A 73 -9.10 4.47 3.69
CA SER A 73 -10.04 5.17 2.81
C SER A 73 -11.46 5.14 3.38
N ILE A 74 -11.92 3.96 3.84
CA ILE A 74 -13.21 3.79 4.50
C ILE A 74 -13.29 4.66 5.76
N HIS A 75 -12.29 4.57 6.64
CA HIS A 75 -12.26 5.36 7.87
C HIS A 75 -12.28 6.86 7.58
N ARG A 76 -11.41 7.32 6.67
CA ARG A 76 -11.31 8.74 6.33
C ARG A 76 -12.60 9.29 5.75
N CYS A 77 -13.28 8.53 4.88
CA CYS A 77 -14.57 8.94 4.33
C CYS A 77 -15.68 8.95 5.39
N ALA A 78 -15.71 7.95 6.28
CA ALA A 78 -16.66 7.92 7.40
C ALA A 78 -16.50 9.13 8.34
N TRP A 79 -15.26 9.49 8.66
CA TRP A 79 -14.93 10.62 9.52
C TRP A 79 -15.31 11.96 8.90
N ARG A 80 -14.98 12.15 7.61
CA ARG A 80 -15.17 13.42 6.91
C ARG A 80 -16.55 13.59 6.29
N GLY A 81 -17.34 12.52 6.17
CA GLY A 81 -18.62 12.53 5.48
C GLY A 81 -18.46 12.73 3.96
N TYR A 82 -17.48 12.08 3.35
CA TYR A 82 -17.29 12.18 1.90
C TYR A 82 -18.20 11.22 1.13
N ASP A 83 -18.85 11.72 0.08
CA ASP A 83 -19.75 10.93 -0.76
C ASP A 83 -19.01 10.08 -1.82
N PHE A 84 -17.76 10.42 -2.13
CA PHE A 84 -16.97 9.79 -3.20
C PHE A 84 -16.04 8.68 -2.68
N VAL A 85 -16.58 7.74 -1.90
CA VAL A 85 -15.80 6.70 -1.19
C VAL A 85 -14.99 5.83 -2.15
N GLU A 86 -15.62 5.32 -3.22
CA GLU A 86 -14.96 4.47 -4.20
C GLU A 86 -13.79 5.18 -4.89
N PHE A 87 -13.97 6.46 -5.26
CA PHE A 87 -12.91 7.25 -5.87
C PHE A 87 -11.71 7.41 -4.92
N TYR A 88 -11.99 7.61 -3.63
CA TYR A 88 -10.95 7.74 -2.61
C TYR A 88 -10.15 6.43 -2.44
N ILE A 89 -10.84 5.27 -2.39
CA ILE A 89 -10.21 3.95 -2.37
C ILE A 89 -9.29 3.77 -3.58
N ARG A 90 -9.82 4.01 -4.80
CA ARG A 90 -9.08 3.89 -6.07
C ARG A 90 -7.88 4.83 -6.14
N LYS A 91 -7.91 5.97 -5.45
CA LYS A 91 -6.80 6.90 -5.36
C LYS A 91 -5.73 6.43 -4.37
N MET A 92 -6.13 5.93 -3.20
CA MET A 92 -5.20 5.59 -2.13
C MET A 92 -4.42 4.30 -2.39
N ILE A 93 -5.07 3.27 -2.97
CA ILE A 93 -4.43 1.98 -3.31
C ILE A 93 -3.13 2.15 -4.14
N PRO A 94 -3.12 2.84 -5.29
CA PRO A 94 -1.89 2.98 -6.08
C PRO A 94 -0.84 3.87 -5.41
N ILE A 95 -1.24 4.77 -4.51
CA ILE A 95 -0.30 5.60 -3.75
C ILE A 95 0.45 4.74 -2.73
N SER A 96 -0.27 3.89 -1.99
CA SER A 96 0.36 3.03 -0.98
C SER A 96 1.24 1.96 -1.59
N ILE A 97 0.88 1.40 -2.76
CA ILE A 97 1.75 0.47 -3.50
C ILE A 97 3.08 1.17 -3.86
N ARG A 98 3.06 2.43 -4.32
CA ARG A 98 4.30 3.17 -4.58
C ARG A 98 5.12 3.38 -3.31
N TRP A 99 4.46 3.69 -2.20
CA TRP A 99 5.15 3.82 -0.91
C TRP A 99 5.83 2.51 -0.51
N ALA A 100 5.13 1.38 -0.63
CA ALA A 100 5.68 0.06 -0.34
C ALA A 100 6.87 -0.27 -1.24
N LEU A 101 6.78 -0.03 -2.56
CA LEU A 101 7.90 -0.25 -3.48
C LEU A 101 9.14 0.58 -3.12
N VAL A 102 8.95 1.84 -2.74
CA VAL A 102 10.05 2.70 -2.28
C VAL A 102 10.69 2.16 -0.99
N ILE A 103 9.92 1.50 -0.13
CA ILE A 103 10.41 0.90 1.10
C ILE A 103 11.14 -0.42 0.82
N CYS A 104 10.57 -1.30 -0.01
CA CYS A 104 11.17 -2.59 -0.36
C CYS A 104 12.53 -2.41 -1.06
N ASP A 105 12.72 -1.34 -1.82
CA ASP A 105 13.98 -1.04 -2.50
C ASP A 105 14.83 0.02 -1.76
N GLU A 106 14.73 0.08 -0.43
CA GLU A 106 15.53 0.99 0.39
C GLU A 106 17.03 0.78 0.18
N GLY A 107 17.48 -0.46 -0.05
CA GLY A 107 18.87 -0.76 -0.40
C GLY A 107 19.33 -0.04 -1.67
N LYS A 108 18.55 -0.09 -2.76
CA LYS A 108 18.88 0.66 -3.98
C LYS A 108 18.75 2.17 -3.78
N ASN A 109 17.76 2.62 -3.03
CA ASN A 109 17.58 4.05 -2.74
C ASN A 109 18.77 4.62 -1.97
N ILE A 110 19.27 3.88 -0.97
CA ILE A 110 20.49 4.23 -0.24
C ILE A 110 21.69 4.21 -1.18
N CYS A 111 21.84 3.16 -2.01
CA CYS A 111 22.94 3.09 -2.97
C CYS A 111 22.94 4.28 -3.94
N GLN A 112 21.81 4.60 -4.57
CA GLN A 112 21.68 5.75 -5.47
C GLN A 112 21.96 7.09 -4.78
N ALA A 113 21.44 7.29 -3.57
CA ALA A 113 21.66 8.53 -2.81
C ALA A 113 23.12 8.76 -2.43
N ASN A 114 23.93 7.70 -2.39
CA ASN A 114 25.35 7.74 -1.99
C ASN A 114 26.30 7.49 -3.18
N GLY A 115 25.82 7.44 -4.42
CA GLY A 115 26.65 7.16 -5.59
C GLY A 115 27.23 5.73 -5.62
N LEU A 116 26.57 4.79 -4.94
CA LEU A 116 26.98 3.39 -4.85
C LEU A 116 26.13 2.51 -5.78
N SER A 117 26.70 1.38 -6.19
CA SER A 117 25.99 0.33 -6.93
C SER A 117 25.60 -0.80 -5.98
N ARG A 118 24.34 -1.26 -6.06
CA ARG A 118 23.88 -2.41 -5.28
C ARG A 118 24.32 -3.71 -5.97
N ILE A 119 25.04 -4.56 -5.25
CA ILE A 119 25.37 -5.93 -5.68
C ILE A 119 24.38 -6.89 -5.01
N CYS A 120 23.64 -7.65 -5.80
CA CYS A 120 22.78 -8.73 -5.31
C CYS A 120 23.52 -10.06 -5.52
N LEU A 121 23.93 -10.72 -4.43
CA LEU A 121 24.69 -11.97 -4.48
C LEU A 121 23.81 -13.17 -4.88
N ASP A 122 22.48 -13.06 -4.69
CA ASP A 122 21.50 -14.12 -4.95
C ASP A 122 20.75 -13.93 -6.28
N ASP A 123 21.33 -13.21 -7.25
CA ASP A 123 20.71 -13.04 -8.56
C ASP A 123 20.95 -14.29 -9.42
N PRO A 124 19.92 -15.11 -9.74
CA PRO A 124 20.09 -16.30 -10.58
C PRO A 124 20.62 -15.99 -11.99
N ASP A 125 20.57 -14.73 -12.43
CA ASP A 125 21.19 -14.29 -13.69
C ASP A 125 22.71 -14.04 -13.56
N GLN A 126 23.29 -14.01 -12.35
CA GLN A 126 24.74 -13.91 -12.14
C GLN A 126 25.48 -15.25 -12.18
N GLU A 127 24.80 -16.39 -11.99
CA GLU A 127 25.43 -17.72 -12.11
C GLU A 127 25.91 -18.02 -13.54
N ARG A 128 25.51 -17.23 -14.55
CA ARG A 128 25.87 -17.44 -15.96
C ARG A 128 27.13 -16.69 -16.42
N LYS A 129 27.88 -16.05 -15.53
CA LYS A 129 29.04 -15.20 -15.90
C LYS A 129 30.40 -15.67 -15.39
N TRP A 130 30.55 -16.93 -14.98
CA TRP A 130 31.84 -17.53 -14.67
C TRP A 130 32.04 -18.83 -15.45
#